data_AF-A0A926GBB4-F1
#
_entry.id   AF-A0A926GBB4-F1
#
_cell.length_a   1.000
_cell.length_b   1.000
_cell.length_c   1.000
_cell.angle_alpha   90.00
_cell.angle_beta   90.00
_cell.angle_gamma   90.00
#
_symmetry.space_group_name_H-M   'P 1'
#
loop_
_entity.id
_entity.type
_entity.pdbx_description
1 polymer ?
#
loop_
_entity_poly.entity_id
_entity_poly.type
_entity_poly.pdbx_seq_one_letter_code
_entity_poly.pdbx_strand_id
1 'polypeptide(L)'
;MVPGASSTMTMIAALLEQRTGQQIAANRAWRIETALKPVLRERGLATLDELVAQLIAARTGELADKVVDALLNQETSFFRDVAVLDMIADAARALYAEAPGRRLRVWSAGCSTGQEPLSLAMLFSEQIEALGGHMPEIIATDISPAALTRARSGRFSQFEIQRGLPVRRMMTWFDTVGGDWVAKQELVRKVQFRQHNLTADPAPPGRFDIILCRNVMLYFSLPLRRQVFDTLASAIRPGGLLALGAGETVIGQTEHFAPSEEYRGFYKAMGSCAQGSFAATG
;
A
#
# COMPACT_ATOMS: atom_id res chain seq x y z
N MET A 1 13.25 -14.83 -36.24
CA MET A 1 13.10 -14.77 -34.76
C MET A 1 14.13 -13.79 -34.24
N VAL A 2 13.73 -12.62 -33.79
CA VAL A 2 14.66 -11.56 -33.33
C VAL A 2 15.15 -11.92 -31.92
N PRO A 3 16.46 -12.18 -31.69
CA PRO A 3 16.94 -12.69 -30.39
C PRO A 3 17.09 -11.65 -29.27
N GLY A 4 16.76 -10.37 -29.47
CA GLY A 4 17.06 -9.28 -28.51
C GLY A 4 15.96 -8.96 -27.49
N ALA A 5 14.70 -8.82 -27.95
CA ALA A 5 13.62 -8.24 -27.13
C ALA A 5 13.27 -9.05 -25.86
N SER A 6 13.42 -10.38 -25.91
CA SER A 6 13.15 -11.28 -24.77
C SER A 6 14.17 -11.09 -23.62
N SER A 7 15.43 -10.80 -23.94
CA SER A 7 16.49 -10.62 -22.95
C SER A 7 16.34 -9.28 -22.20
N THR A 8 16.05 -8.21 -22.92
CA THR A 8 15.84 -6.86 -22.36
C THR A 8 14.67 -6.81 -21.38
N MET A 9 13.51 -7.35 -21.77
CA MET A 9 12.36 -7.40 -20.85
C MET A 9 12.65 -8.22 -19.60
N THR A 10 13.39 -9.31 -19.73
CA THR A 10 13.78 -10.17 -18.59
C THR A 10 14.69 -9.41 -17.62
N MET A 11 15.68 -8.66 -18.12
CA MET A 11 16.57 -7.85 -17.27
C MET A 11 15.80 -6.76 -16.51
N ILE A 12 14.86 -6.08 -17.18
CA ILE A 12 14.03 -5.05 -16.56
C ILE A 12 13.11 -5.65 -15.49
N ALA A 13 12.47 -6.78 -15.79
CA ALA A 13 11.62 -7.49 -14.82
C ALA A 13 12.43 -7.97 -13.61
N ALA A 14 13.63 -8.52 -13.83
CA ALA A 14 14.53 -8.95 -12.76
C ALA A 14 14.98 -7.77 -11.88
N LEU A 15 15.24 -6.60 -12.48
CA LEU A 15 15.57 -5.38 -11.72
C LEU A 15 14.41 -4.95 -10.80
N LEU A 16 13.17 -4.98 -11.30
CA LEU A 16 11.98 -4.68 -10.49
C LEU A 16 11.83 -5.66 -9.32
N GLU A 17 11.95 -6.96 -9.60
CA GLU A 17 11.81 -8.00 -8.59
C GLU A 17 12.90 -7.90 -7.52
N GLN A 18 14.16 -7.69 -7.93
CA GLN A 18 15.28 -7.53 -6.99
C GLN A 18 15.09 -6.33 -6.06
N ARG A 19 14.52 -5.22 -6.55
CA ARG A 19 14.39 -3.99 -5.78
C ARG A 19 13.13 -3.93 -4.92
N THR A 20 12.06 -4.58 -5.34
CA THR A 20 10.72 -4.37 -4.78
C THR A 20 10.01 -5.67 -4.39
N GLY A 21 10.53 -6.82 -4.81
CA GLY A 21 9.87 -8.10 -4.70
C GLY A 21 8.71 -8.31 -5.69
N GLN A 22 8.30 -7.29 -6.45
CA GLN A 22 7.17 -7.38 -7.37
C GLN A 22 7.55 -8.10 -8.67
N GLN A 23 6.69 -9.01 -9.09
CA GLN A 23 6.79 -9.75 -10.34
C GLN A 23 5.78 -9.24 -11.36
N ILE A 24 6.23 -9.08 -12.61
CA ILE A 24 5.35 -8.82 -13.74
C ILE A 24 4.96 -10.18 -14.35
N ALA A 25 3.69 -10.53 -14.25
CA ALA A 25 3.16 -11.74 -14.87
C ALA A 25 3.39 -11.71 -16.40
N ALA A 26 3.69 -12.86 -17.00
CA ALA A 26 4.02 -12.97 -18.42
C ALA A 26 2.94 -12.37 -19.35
N ASN A 27 1.65 -12.53 -18.99
CA ASN A 27 0.53 -11.96 -19.73
C ASN A 27 0.40 -10.42 -19.60
N ARG A 28 1.24 -9.78 -18.78
CA ARG A 28 1.32 -8.33 -18.58
C ARG A 28 2.67 -7.74 -19.01
N ALA A 29 3.52 -8.49 -19.73
CA ALA A 29 4.84 -8.02 -20.17
C ALA A 29 4.78 -6.72 -21.01
N TRP A 30 3.71 -6.53 -21.79
CA TRP A 30 3.43 -5.30 -22.55
C TRP A 30 3.45 -4.01 -21.70
N ARG A 31 3.20 -4.14 -20.39
CA ARG A 31 3.22 -3.04 -19.44
C ARG A 31 4.62 -2.43 -19.33
N ILE A 32 5.68 -3.23 -19.47
CA ILE A 32 7.07 -2.74 -19.41
C ILE A 32 7.29 -1.65 -20.46
N GLU A 33 6.93 -1.93 -21.71
CA GLU A 33 7.07 -0.97 -22.80
C GLU A 33 6.23 0.29 -22.56
N THR A 34 4.97 0.12 -22.14
CA THR A 34 4.06 1.25 -21.96
C THR A 34 4.47 2.14 -20.79
N ALA A 35 4.87 1.54 -19.68
CA ALA A 35 5.26 2.23 -18.46
C ALA A 35 6.61 2.98 -18.61
N LEU A 36 7.52 2.46 -19.43
CA LEU A 36 8.85 3.07 -19.62
C LEU A 36 8.91 4.09 -20.75
N LYS A 37 7.85 4.26 -21.55
CA LYS A 37 7.77 5.33 -22.58
C LYS A 37 8.14 6.73 -22.06
N PRO A 38 7.65 7.19 -20.89
CA PRO A 38 8.04 8.49 -20.34
C PRO A 38 9.54 8.56 -20.02
N VAL A 39 10.10 7.49 -19.45
CA VAL A 39 11.54 7.41 -19.10
C VAL A 39 12.42 7.45 -20.36
N LEU A 40 12.01 6.75 -21.42
CA LEU A 40 12.70 6.79 -22.71
C LEU A 40 12.67 8.21 -23.31
N ARG A 41 11.51 8.87 -23.28
CA ARG A 41 11.35 10.26 -23.79
C ARG A 41 12.19 11.26 -23.02
N GLU A 42 12.19 11.21 -21.69
CA GLU A 42 13.00 12.08 -20.84
C GLU A 42 14.50 11.96 -21.17
N ARG A 43 14.95 10.77 -21.56
CA ARG A 43 16.35 10.46 -21.86
C ARG A 43 16.71 10.53 -23.34
N GLY A 44 15.75 10.85 -24.22
CA GLY A 44 15.97 10.85 -25.66
C GLY A 44 16.32 9.48 -26.25
N LEU A 45 15.85 8.39 -25.63
CA LEU A 45 16.09 7.02 -26.06
C LEU A 45 14.97 6.52 -26.98
N ALA A 46 15.33 5.78 -28.02
CA ALA A 46 14.39 5.22 -28.99
C ALA A 46 13.92 3.81 -28.60
N THR A 47 14.73 3.05 -27.87
CA THR A 47 14.49 1.63 -27.59
C THR A 47 14.74 1.24 -26.13
N LEU A 48 14.13 0.14 -25.69
CA LEU A 48 14.43 -0.45 -24.38
C LEU A 48 15.85 -1.03 -24.32
N ASP A 49 16.40 -1.47 -25.44
CA ASP A 49 17.77 -1.99 -25.51
C ASP A 49 18.79 -0.88 -25.17
N GLU A 50 18.58 0.34 -25.68
CA GLU A 50 19.37 1.52 -25.30
C GLU A 50 19.24 1.85 -23.81
N LEU A 51 18.04 1.69 -23.24
CA LEU A 51 17.80 1.90 -21.81
C LEU A 51 18.55 0.86 -20.96
N VAL A 52 18.54 -0.42 -21.36
CA VAL A 52 19.31 -1.47 -20.69
C VAL A 52 20.81 -1.23 -20.82
N ALA A 53 21.29 -0.82 -21.99
CA ALA A 53 22.69 -0.44 -22.17
C ALA A 53 23.10 0.70 -21.22
N GLN A 54 22.26 1.73 -21.07
CA GLN A 54 22.48 2.80 -20.09
C GLN A 54 22.42 2.29 -18.64
N LEU A 55 21.49 1.39 -18.30
CA LEU A 55 21.38 0.80 -16.96
C LEU A 55 22.65 0.01 -16.60
N ILE A 56 23.21 -0.75 -17.54
CA ILE A 56 24.45 -1.52 -17.34
C ILE A 56 25.66 -0.57 -17.20
N ALA A 57 25.71 0.50 -18.00
CA ALA A 57 26.80 1.47 -17.97
C ALA A 57 26.72 2.45 -16.78
N ALA A 58 25.53 2.60 -16.18
CA ALA A 58 25.29 3.56 -15.11
C ALA A 58 26.10 3.21 -13.86
N ARG A 59 26.83 4.21 -13.34
CA ARG A 59 27.57 4.10 -12.08
C ARG A 59 26.70 4.37 -10.86
N THR A 60 25.53 4.97 -11.05
CA THR A 60 24.60 5.38 -9.99
C THR A 60 23.26 4.66 -10.12
N GLY A 61 22.56 4.50 -9.00
CA GLY A 61 21.27 3.82 -8.93
C GLY A 61 20.08 4.62 -9.48
N GLU A 62 20.23 5.91 -9.75
CA GLU A 62 19.09 6.82 -10.03
C GLU A 62 18.25 6.38 -11.24
N LEU A 63 18.90 5.92 -12.33
CA LEU A 63 18.18 5.42 -13.50
C LEU A 63 17.42 4.13 -13.18
N ALA A 64 18.04 3.23 -12.43
CA ALA A 64 17.40 2.01 -11.97
C ALA A 64 16.18 2.33 -11.09
N ASP A 65 16.31 3.29 -10.17
CA ASP A 65 15.22 3.71 -9.30
C ASP A 65 14.06 4.31 -10.09
N LYS A 66 14.33 5.17 -11.08
CA LYS A 66 13.30 5.72 -12.00
C LYS A 66 12.59 4.64 -12.80
N VAL A 67 13.34 3.65 -13.32
CA VAL A 67 12.78 2.53 -14.09
C VAL A 67 11.88 1.67 -13.20
N VAL A 68 12.35 1.34 -12.00
CA VAL A 68 11.60 0.56 -11.02
C VAL A 68 10.31 1.29 -10.64
N ASP A 69 10.40 2.58 -10.30
CA ASP A 69 9.26 3.39 -9.89
C ASP A 69 8.17 3.47 -10.98
N ALA A 70 8.58 3.65 -12.23
CA ALA A 70 7.67 3.66 -13.38
C ALA A 70 6.93 2.32 -13.59
N LEU A 71 7.56 1.19 -13.23
CA LEU A 71 6.98 -0.14 -13.40
C LEU A 71 5.98 -0.51 -12.31
N LEU A 72 6.07 0.09 -11.11
CA LEU A 72 5.21 -0.20 -9.96
C LEU A 72 3.73 -0.01 -10.27
N ASN A 73 2.89 -0.96 -9.83
CA ASN A 73 1.45 -0.86 -10.03
C ASN A 73 0.79 0.06 -8.99
N GLN A 74 0.52 1.29 -9.39
CA GLN A 74 -0.03 2.33 -8.53
C GLN A 74 -1.56 2.49 -8.66
N GLU A 75 -2.27 1.49 -9.17
CA GLU A 75 -3.74 1.56 -9.36
C GLU A 75 -4.49 1.67 -8.03
N THR A 76 -5.06 2.85 -7.78
CA THR A 76 -5.80 3.16 -6.55
C THR A 76 -6.91 4.18 -6.85
N SER A 77 -7.89 4.29 -5.95
CA SER A 77 -8.98 5.26 -6.05
C SER A 77 -9.53 5.59 -4.67
N PHE A 78 -10.15 6.75 -4.54
CA PHE A 78 -10.84 7.11 -3.30
C PHE A 78 -11.95 6.11 -3.01
N PHE A 79 -12.08 5.75 -1.75
CA PHE A 79 -13.14 4.86 -1.26
C PHE A 79 -13.23 3.51 -2.01
N ARG A 80 -12.09 2.97 -2.44
CA ARG A 80 -12.04 1.63 -3.06
C ARG A 80 -12.52 0.58 -2.06
N ASP A 81 -13.58 -0.13 -2.44
CA ASP A 81 -14.36 -1.04 -1.59
C ASP A 81 -14.88 -0.33 -0.33
N VAL A 82 -15.85 0.58 -0.51
CA VAL A 82 -16.48 1.39 0.55
C VAL A 82 -16.83 0.57 1.79
N ALA A 83 -17.41 -0.62 1.61
CA ALA A 83 -17.79 -1.51 2.70
C ALA A 83 -16.62 -1.93 3.61
N VAL A 84 -15.41 -2.09 3.05
CA VAL A 84 -14.20 -2.38 3.84
C VAL A 84 -13.82 -1.17 4.70
N LEU A 85 -13.87 0.03 4.14
CA LEU A 85 -13.54 1.24 4.89
C LEU A 85 -14.57 1.57 5.97
N ASP A 86 -15.85 1.34 5.71
CA ASP A 86 -16.91 1.51 6.70
C ASP A 86 -16.72 0.51 7.86
N MET A 87 -16.41 -0.76 7.57
CA MET A 87 -16.08 -1.75 8.60
C MET A 87 -14.84 -1.37 9.43
N ILE A 88 -13.84 -0.72 8.83
CA ILE A 88 -12.67 -0.21 9.56
C ILE A 88 -13.08 0.92 10.52
N ALA A 89 -13.97 1.81 10.07
CA ALA A 89 -14.48 2.86 10.92
C ALA A 89 -15.32 2.29 12.08
N ASP A 90 -16.14 1.28 11.82
CA ASP A 90 -16.90 0.55 12.84
C ASP A 90 -15.99 -0.14 13.86
N ALA A 91 -14.95 -0.85 13.40
CA ALA A 91 -13.96 -1.46 14.27
C ALA A 91 -13.22 -0.44 15.13
N ALA A 92 -12.85 0.70 14.55
CA ALA A 92 -12.22 1.79 15.29
C ALA A 92 -13.16 2.34 16.39
N ARG A 93 -14.46 2.49 16.10
CA ARG A 93 -15.47 2.90 17.10
C ARG A 93 -15.58 1.90 18.25
N ALA A 94 -15.64 0.61 17.94
CA ALA A 94 -15.69 -0.45 18.95
C ALA A 94 -14.46 -0.41 19.87
N LEU A 95 -13.25 -0.31 19.28
CA LEU A 95 -12.00 -0.20 20.04
C LEU A 95 -11.93 1.05 20.94
N TYR A 96 -12.52 2.17 20.51
CA TYR A 96 -12.63 3.36 21.35
C TYR A 96 -13.61 3.19 22.50
N ALA A 97 -14.71 2.46 22.30
CA ALA A 97 -15.67 2.17 23.37
C ALA A 97 -15.06 1.27 24.45
N GLU A 98 -14.21 0.31 24.07
CA GLU A 98 -13.49 -0.55 25.01
C GLU A 98 -12.38 0.17 25.77
N ALA A 99 -11.71 1.13 25.13
CA ALA A 99 -10.60 1.88 25.72
C ALA A 99 -10.73 3.39 25.46
N PRO A 100 -11.63 4.08 26.17
CA PRO A 100 -11.80 5.53 26.02
C PRO A 100 -10.49 6.30 26.25
N GLY A 101 -10.21 7.28 25.39
CA GLY A 101 -9.01 8.12 25.49
C GLY A 101 -7.72 7.49 24.93
N ARG A 102 -7.72 6.20 24.56
CA ARG A 102 -6.64 5.62 23.76
C ARG A 102 -6.51 6.40 22.45
N ARG A 103 -5.32 6.45 21.84
CA ARG A 103 -5.16 6.89 20.44
C ARG A 103 -4.90 5.66 19.58
N LEU A 104 -5.82 5.35 18.68
CA LEU A 104 -5.65 4.21 17.77
C LEU A 104 -4.58 4.52 16.72
N ARG A 105 -3.92 3.47 16.23
CA ARG A 105 -2.90 3.54 15.18
C ARG A 105 -3.31 2.63 14.03
N VAL A 106 -3.36 3.21 12.83
CA VAL A 106 -3.76 2.53 11.59
C VAL A 106 -2.59 2.57 10.61
N TRP A 107 -2.27 1.42 10.01
CA TRP A 107 -1.26 1.33 8.96
C TRP A 107 -1.91 1.06 7.61
N SER A 108 -1.78 1.95 6.63
CA SER A 108 -2.04 1.66 5.21
C SER A 108 -0.72 1.29 4.54
N ALA A 109 -0.50 0.00 4.33
CA ALA A 109 0.69 -0.59 3.75
C ALA A 109 0.51 -0.76 2.23
N GLY A 110 1.31 -0.05 1.44
CA GLY A 110 1.14 0.05 -0.02
C GLY A 110 0.11 1.10 -0.42
N CYS A 111 0.23 2.30 0.15
CA CYS A 111 -0.76 3.37 0.02
C CYS A 111 -0.81 4.06 -1.36
N SER A 112 0.12 3.75 -2.26
CA SER A 112 0.24 4.34 -3.59
C SER A 112 0.20 5.88 -3.52
N THR A 113 -0.67 6.50 -4.31
CA THR A 113 -0.80 7.96 -4.43
C THR A 113 -1.68 8.60 -3.36
N GLY A 114 -2.03 7.86 -2.30
CA GLY A 114 -2.56 8.40 -1.04
C GLY A 114 -4.08 8.38 -0.88
N GLN A 115 -4.84 7.90 -1.86
CA GLN A 115 -6.31 7.91 -1.83
C GLN A 115 -6.87 7.06 -0.68
N GLU A 116 -6.30 5.87 -0.42
CA GLU A 116 -6.74 5.01 0.70
C GLU A 116 -6.56 5.68 2.07
N PRO A 117 -5.36 6.16 2.46
CA PRO A 117 -5.20 6.79 3.76
C PRO A 117 -5.94 8.13 3.87
N LEU A 118 -6.12 8.88 2.78
CA LEU A 118 -6.95 10.09 2.79
C LEU A 118 -8.44 9.75 2.95
N SER A 119 -8.93 8.67 2.35
CA SER A 119 -10.29 8.16 2.59
C SER A 119 -10.51 7.78 4.05
N LEU A 120 -9.55 7.09 4.68
CA LEU A 120 -9.58 6.79 6.11
C LEU A 120 -9.58 8.09 6.95
N ALA A 121 -8.75 9.06 6.58
CA ALA A 121 -8.66 10.32 7.29
C ALA A 121 -10.00 11.10 7.24
N MET A 122 -10.67 11.12 6.10
CA MET A 122 -12.01 11.69 5.94
C MET A 122 -13.04 10.95 6.79
N LEU A 123 -13.06 9.61 6.74
CA LEU A 123 -14.02 8.80 7.50
C LEU A 123 -13.87 8.99 9.01
N PHE A 124 -12.64 8.93 9.52
CA PHE A 124 -12.42 9.10 10.95
C PHE A 124 -12.72 10.53 11.41
N SER A 125 -12.44 11.55 10.59
CA SER A 125 -12.83 12.94 10.93
C SER A 125 -14.34 13.10 11.00
N GLU A 126 -15.10 12.39 10.15
CA GLU A 126 -16.56 12.45 10.15
C GLU A 126 -17.21 11.66 11.28
N GLN A 127 -16.66 10.48 11.60
CA GLN A 127 -17.32 9.54 12.51
C GLN A 127 -16.73 9.53 13.92
N ILE A 128 -15.42 9.67 14.06
CA ILE A 128 -14.74 9.55 15.36
C ILE A 128 -14.71 10.89 16.08
N GLU A 129 -14.36 11.98 15.38
CA GLU A 129 -14.33 13.32 16.00
C GLU A 129 -15.74 13.75 16.41
N ALA A 130 -16.78 13.38 15.64
CA ALA A 130 -18.18 13.63 15.99
C ALA A 130 -18.64 12.91 17.27
N LEU A 131 -17.96 11.83 17.66
CA LEU A 131 -18.24 11.06 18.87
C LEU A 131 -17.31 11.46 20.04
N GLY A 132 -16.53 12.54 19.89
CA GLY A 132 -15.56 12.99 20.90
C GLY A 132 -14.32 12.10 21.02
N GLY A 133 -14.12 11.16 20.08
CA GLY A 133 -12.94 10.30 20.03
C GLY A 133 -11.72 11.03 19.45
N HIS A 134 -10.52 10.56 19.79
CA HIS A 134 -9.30 11.09 19.22
C HIS A 134 -9.11 10.63 17.77
N MET A 135 -8.60 11.50 16.90
CA MET A 135 -8.23 11.12 15.54
C MET A 135 -7.17 9.99 15.57
N PRO A 136 -7.42 8.82 14.91
CA PRO A 136 -6.42 7.78 14.79
C PRO A 136 -5.14 8.29 14.13
N GLU A 137 -3.99 7.81 14.59
CA GLU A 137 -2.72 8.03 13.90
C GLU A 137 -2.65 7.14 12.67
N ILE A 138 -2.73 7.74 11.47
CA ILE A 138 -2.62 7.00 10.20
C ILE A 138 -1.17 7.06 9.74
N ILE A 139 -0.51 5.91 9.67
CA ILE A 139 0.78 5.75 9.00
C ILE A 139 0.50 5.13 7.64
N ALA A 140 0.96 5.79 6.57
CA ALA A 140 0.79 5.33 5.20
C ALA A 140 2.17 5.10 4.60
N THR A 141 2.40 3.90 4.06
CA THR A 141 3.69 3.55 3.50
C THR A 141 3.59 3.09 2.07
N ASP A 142 4.60 3.40 1.26
CA ASP A 142 4.77 2.87 -0.08
C ASP A 142 6.25 2.74 -0.41
N ILE A 143 6.58 1.88 -1.37
CA ILE A 143 7.95 1.74 -1.85
C ILE A 143 8.32 2.85 -2.84
N SER A 144 7.34 3.39 -3.57
CA SER A 144 7.50 4.44 -4.58
C SER A 144 7.69 5.82 -3.97
N PRO A 145 8.87 6.46 -4.12
CA PRO A 145 9.07 7.85 -3.73
C PRO A 145 8.16 8.82 -4.51
N ALA A 146 7.89 8.52 -5.78
CA ALA A 146 7.04 9.37 -6.62
C ALA A 146 5.57 9.32 -6.16
N ALA A 147 5.05 8.13 -5.84
CA ALA A 147 3.71 7.95 -5.30
C ALA A 147 3.54 8.72 -3.99
N LEU A 148 4.50 8.59 -3.08
CA LEU A 148 4.49 9.30 -1.80
C LEU A 148 4.60 10.82 -1.95
N THR A 149 5.37 11.29 -2.92
CA THR A 149 5.45 12.72 -3.24
C THR A 149 4.10 13.25 -3.69
N ARG A 150 3.41 12.50 -4.57
CA ARG A 150 2.04 12.83 -4.99
C ARG A 150 1.06 12.79 -3.83
N ALA A 151 1.12 11.75 -3.01
CA ALA A 151 0.27 11.60 -1.83
C ALA A 151 0.40 12.77 -0.85
N ARG A 152 1.65 13.20 -0.56
CA ARG A 152 1.92 14.38 0.27
C ARG A 152 1.46 15.69 -0.35
N SER A 153 1.49 15.80 -1.67
CA SER A 153 0.97 16.99 -2.35
C SER A 153 -0.56 17.11 -2.27
N GLY A 154 -1.25 15.97 -2.07
CA GLY A 154 -2.72 15.92 -2.08
C GLY A 154 -3.34 16.38 -3.40
N ARG A 155 -2.58 16.39 -4.50
CA ARG A 155 -3.06 16.82 -5.83
C ARG A 155 -3.56 15.65 -6.64
N PHE A 156 -4.79 15.80 -7.12
CA PHE A 156 -5.49 14.80 -7.91
C PHE A 156 -6.19 15.46 -9.10
N SER A 157 -6.18 14.76 -10.23
CA SER A 157 -6.91 15.16 -11.42
C SER A 157 -8.42 15.05 -11.23
N GLN A 158 -9.18 15.69 -12.11
CA GLN A 158 -10.64 15.55 -12.19
C GLN A 158 -11.07 14.07 -12.24
N PHE A 159 -10.38 13.24 -13.02
CA PHE A 159 -10.68 11.83 -13.19
C PHE A 159 -10.53 11.03 -11.89
N GLU A 160 -9.43 11.26 -11.16
CA GLU A 160 -9.16 10.53 -9.90
C GLU A 160 -10.15 10.91 -8.80
N ILE A 161 -10.51 12.18 -8.72
CA ILE A 161 -11.48 12.68 -7.74
C ILE A 161 -12.88 12.12 -8.02
N GLN A 162 -13.31 12.09 -9.28
CA GLN A 162 -14.62 11.54 -9.62
C GLN A 162 -14.69 10.02 -9.44
N ARG A 163 -13.55 9.35 -9.30
CA ARG A 163 -13.47 7.91 -9.10
C ARG A 163 -13.63 7.54 -7.63
N GLY A 164 -14.89 7.46 -7.20
CA GLY A 164 -15.29 6.90 -5.90
C GLY A 164 -15.39 7.90 -4.75
N LEU A 165 -14.92 9.15 -4.90
CA LEU A 165 -15.08 10.17 -3.86
C LEU A 165 -16.52 10.73 -3.86
N PRO A 166 -17.27 10.63 -2.75
CA PRO A 166 -18.58 11.26 -2.67
C PRO A 166 -18.50 12.79 -2.79
N VAL A 167 -19.40 13.40 -3.56
CA VAL A 167 -19.41 14.84 -3.86
C VAL A 167 -19.36 15.70 -2.60
N ARG A 168 -20.10 15.32 -1.54
CA ARG A 168 -20.07 16.02 -0.26
C ARG A 168 -18.66 16.08 0.32
N ARG A 169 -17.92 14.96 0.31
CA ARG A 169 -16.54 14.91 0.84
C ARG A 169 -15.58 15.68 -0.03
N MET A 170 -15.75 15.61 -1.35
CA MET A 170 -14.99 16.42 -2.31
C MET A 170 -15.11 17.91 -2.00
N MET A 171 -16.34 18.41 -1.85
CA MET A 171 -16.59 19.83 -1.53
C MET A 171 -16.09 20.24 -0.14
N THR A 172 -16.10 19.33 0.83
CA THR A 172 -15.61 19.61 2.19
C THR A 172 -14.08 19.63 2.26
N TRP A 173 -13.41 18.69 1.60
CA TRP A 173 -12.00 18.38 1.85
C TRP A 173 -11.03 18.79 0.74
N PHE A 174 -11.52 19.28 -0.40
CA PHE A 174 -10.68 19.63 -1.54
C PHE A 174 -11.03 21.02 -2.08
N ASP A 175 -9.99 21.72 -2.55
CA ASP A 175 -10.09 22.99 -3.27
C ASP A 175 -9.65 22.80 -4.72
N THR A 176 -10.25 23.55 -5.65
CA THR A 176 -9.83 23.54 -7.05
C THR A 176 -8.68 24.53 -7.27
N VAL A 177 -7.52 24.07 -7.76
CA VAL A 177 -6.34 24.90 -8.05
C VAL A 177 -5.77 24.51 -9.41
N GLY A 178 -5.81 25.44 -10.37
CA GLY A 178 -5.20 25.25 -11.69
C GLY A 178 -5.80 24.08 -12.49
N GLY A 179 -7.08 23.74 -12.26
CA GLY A 179 -7.76 22.61 -12.90
C GLY A 179 -7.61 21.27 -12.18
N ASP A 180 -6.72 21.19 -11.19
CA ASP A 180 -6.61 20.04 -10.29
C ASP A 180 -7.44 20.25 -9.02
N TRP A 181 -7.67 19.16 -8.29
CA TRP A 181 -8.19 19.19 -6.94
C TRP A 181 -7.06 18.95 -5.94
N VAL A 182 -6.99 19.83 -4.94
CA VAL A 182 -5.98 19.81 -3.90
C VAL A 182 -6.64 19.49 -2.57
N ALA A 183 -6.24 18.41 -1.91
CA ALA A 183 -6.68 18.10 -0.56
C ALA A 183 -6.25 19.22 0.39
N LYS A 184 -7.17 19.66 1.25
CA LYS A 184 -6.88 20.65 2.28
C LYS A 184 -5.74 20.17 3.18
N GLN A 185 -4.88 21.08 3.58
CA GLN A 185 -3.68 20.76 4.37
C GLN A 185 -4.03 20.08 5.71
N GLU A 186 -5.17 20.42 6.31
CA GLU A 186 -5.67 19.76 7.52
C GLU A 186 -5.96 18.27 7.31
N LEU A 187 -6.41 17.86 6.11
CA LEU A 187 -6.65 16.46 5.79
C LEU A 187 -5.33 15.72 5.60
N VAL A 188 -4.41 16.29 4.81
CA VAL A 188 -3.10 15.68 4.52
C VAL A 188 -2.29 15.48 5.80
N ARG A 189 -2.33 16.45 6.72
CA ARG A 189 -1.61 16.38 8.02
C ARG A 189 -2.12 15.28 8.95
N LYS A 190 -3.30 14.72 8.72
CA LYS A 190 -3.81 13.56 9.47
C LYS A 190 -3.11 12.24 9.09
N VAL A 191 -2.33 12.23 8.01
CA VAL A 191 -1.62 11.05 7.50
C VAL A 191 -0.10 11.26 7.53
N GLN A 192 0.61 10.29 8.10
CA GLN A 192 2.07 10.25 8.07
C GLN A 192 2.56 9.35 6.93
N PHE A 193 3.01 9.96 5.84
CA PHE A 193 3.56 9.24 4.69
C PHE A 193 5.05 8.90 4.86
N ARG A 194 5.42 7.63 4.71
CA ARG A 194 6.81 7.14 4.83
C ARG A 194 7.16 6.19 3.69
N GLN A 195 8.42 6.20 3.26
CA GLN A 195 8.90 5.18 2.35
C GLN A 195 9.15 3.88 3.12
N HIS A 196 8.71 2.75 2.57
CA HIS A 196 8.88 1.43 3.19
C HIS A 196 8.81 0.34 2.12
N ASN A 197 9.78 -0.56 2.14
CA ASN A 197 9.74 -1.79 1.38
C ASN A 197 9.21 -2.93 2.27
N LEU A 198 7.97 -3.38 2.00
CA LEU A 198 7.32 -4.45 2.76
C LEU A 198 8.08 -5.78 2.75
N THR A 199 8.96 -6.01 1.76
CA THR A 199 9.71 -7.26 1.62
C THR A 199 11.14 -7.17 2.14
N ALA A 200 11.55 -6.05 2.74
CA ALA A 200 12.95 -5.85 3.16
C ALA A 200 13.07 -5.07 4.47
N ASP A 201 12.22 -4.07 4.67
CA ASP A 201 12.32 -3.16 5.79
C ASP A 201 11.53 -3.69 7.00
N PRO A 202 12.02 -3.48 8.23
CA PRO A 202 11.22 -3.75 9.43
C PRO A 202 9.96 -2.88 9.42
N ALA A 203 8.91 -3.34 10.08
CA ALA A 203 7.66 -2.59 10.16
C ALA A 203 7.86 -1.20 10.79
N PRO A 204 7.02 -0.20 10.43
CA PRO A 204 7.07 1.11 11.05
C PRO A 204 6.96 1.02 12.58
N PRO A 205 7.64 1.90 13.33
CA PRO A 205 7.78 1.77 14.77
C PRO A 205 6.44 1.78 15.51
N GLY A 206 6.39 0.99 16.59
CA GLY A 206 5.27 0.84 17.49
C GLY A 206 4.38 -0.36 17.15
N ARG A 207 3.13 -0.32 17.60
CA ARG A 207 2.12 -1.34 17.27
C ARG A 207 0.86 -0.72 16.68
N PHE A 208 0.14 -1.48 15.88
CA PHE A 208 -1.04 -1.04 15.12
C PHE A 208 -2.30 -1.78 15.57
N ASP A 209 -3.41 -1.05 15.65
CA ASP A 209 -4.73 -1.62 15.93
C ASP A 209 -5.35 -2.21 14.68
N ILE A 210 -5.17 -1.51 13.56
CA ILE A 210 -5.69 -1.89 12.26
C ILE A 210 -4.57 -1.74 11.22
N ILE A 211 -4.39 -2.75 10.38
CA ILE A 211 -3.48 -2.72 9.23
C ILE A 211 -4.31 -2.97 7.98
N LEU A 212 -4.12 -2.16 6.95
CA LEU A 212 -4.59 -2.39 5.59
C LEU A 212 -3.37 -2.75 4.76
N CYS A 213 -3.39 -3.90 4.09
CA CYS A 213 -2.38 -4.29 3.09
C CYS A 213 -3.13 -4.81 1.87
N ARG A 214 -3.69 -3.86 1.11
CA ARG A 214 -4.71 -4.15 0.09
C ARG A 214 -4.18 -3.99 -1.31
N ASN A 215 -4.40 -5.02 -2.12
CA ASN A 215 -4.00 -5.08 -3.52
C ASN A 215 -2.48 -4.97 -3.74
N VAL A 216 -1.68 -5.42 -2.78
CA VAL A 216 -0.20 -5.37 -2.81
C VAL A 216 0.40 -6.76 -3.00
N MET A 217 -0.11 -7.75 -2.26
CA MET A 217 0.49 -9.09 -2.20
C MET A 217 0.35 -9.87 -3.51
N LEU A 218 -0.62 -9.50 -4.34
CA LEU A 218 -0.85 -10.14 -5.64
C LEU A 218 0.30 -10.00 -6.65
N TYR A 219 1.28 -9.12 -6.40
CA TYR A 219 2.50 -9.01 -7.21
C TYR A 219 3.68 -9.80 -6.64
N PHE A 220 3.57 -10.38 -5.44
CA PHE A 220 4.67 -11.08 -4.78
C PHE A 220 4.61 -12.59 -5.01
N SER A 221 5.78 -13.22 -4.97
CA SER A 221 5.90 -14.68 -4.87
C SER A 221 5.45 -15.18 -3.49
N LEU A 222 5.09 -16.46 -3.36
CA LEU A 222 4.63 -17.03 -2.09
C LEU A 222 5.64 -16.84 -0.94
N PRO A 223 6.96 -17.05 -1.12
CA PRO A 223 7.94 -16.78 -0.06
C PRO A 223 7.95 -15.31 0.40
N LEU A 224 7.82 -14.35 -0.53
CA LEU A 224 7.77 -12.94 -0.17
C LEU A 224 6.46 -12.58 0.53
N ARG A 225 5.32 -13.15 0.12
CA ARG A 225 4.05 -12.96 0.84
C ARG A 225 4.14 -13.41 2.29
N ARG A 226 4.80 -14.56 2.56
CA ARG A 226 5.08 -15.05 3.92
C ARG A 226 5.86 -14.03 4.73
N GLN A 227 6.96 -13.53 4.18
CA GLN A 227 7.78 -12.51 4.84
C GLN A 227 7.01 -11.20 5.11
N VAL A 228 6.14 -10.79 4.18
CA VAL A 228 5.26 -9.64 4.40
C VAL A 228 4.32 -9.93 5.56
N PHE A 229 3.67 -11.11 5.61
CA PHE A 229 2.82 -11.49 6.74
C PHE A 229 3.57 -11.48 8.08
N ASP A 230 4.81 -11.95 8.13
CA ASP A 230 5.64 -11.91 9.35
C ASP A 230 5.89 -10.45 9.78
N THR A 231 6.15 -9.57 8.81
CA THR A 231 6.31 -8.13 9.05
C THR A 231 5.04 -7.52 9.61
N LEU A 232 3.87 -7.81 9.02
CA LEU A 232 2.57 -7.33 9.48
C LEU A 232 2.26 -7.86 10.90
N ALA A 233 2.52 -9.15 11.15
CA ALA A 233 2.30 -9.79 12.45
C ALA A 233 3.18 -9.18 13.55
N SER A 234 4.42 -8.82 13.23
CA SER A 234 5.33 -8.15 14.20
C SER A 234 4.84 -6.76 14.62
N ALA A 235 4.04 -6.11 13.77
CA ALA A 235 3.59 -4.73 13.92
C ALA A 235 2.18 -4.62 14.51
N ILE A 236 1.35 -5.64 14.33
CA ILE A 236 -0.04 -5.59 14.79
C ILE A 236 -0.13 -5.88 16.29
N ARG A 237 -1.08 -5.23 16.97
CA ARG A 237 -1.41 -5.55 18.36
C ARG A 237 -2.11 -6.92 18.43
N PRO A 238 -1.96 -7.66 19.54
CA PRO A 238 -2.79 -8.84 19.78
C PRO A 238 -4.28 -8.50 19.64
N GLY A 239 -5.00 -9.28 18.84
CA GLY A 239 -6.41 -9.03 18.54
C GLY A 239 -6.69 -7.89 17.56
N GLY A 240 -5.66 -7.21 17.02
CA GLY A 240 -5.81 -6.21 15.97
C GLY A 240 -6.30 -6.81 14.65
N LEU A 241 -6.81 -5.94 13.77
CA LEU A 241 -7.43 -6.33 12.51
C LEU A 241 -6.53 -6.07 11.31
N LEU A 242 -6.49 -7.03 10.39
CA LEU A 242 -5.84 -6.95 9.10
C LEU A 242 -6.89 -6.98 7.99
N ALA A 243 -6.89 -5.95 7.14
CA ALA A 243 -7.68 -5.88 5.92
C ALA A 243 -6.79 -6.19 4.70
N LEU A 244 -7.19 -7.18 3.91
CA LEU A 244 -6.55 -7.50 2.63
C LEU A 244 -7.46 -7.09 1.46
N GLY A 245 -6.89 -7.00 0.27
CA GLY A 245 -7.64 -6.66 -0.93
C GLY A 245 -8.46 -7.83 -1.46
N ALA A 246 -9.41 -7.53 -2.34
CA ALA A 246 -10.22 -8.56 -3.00
C ALA A 246 -9.32 -9.60 -3.71
N GLY A 247 -9.49 -10.88 -3.37
CA GLY A 247 -8.72 -12.00 -3.92
C GLY A 247 -7.40 -12.30 -3.19
N GLU A 248 -7.04 -11.54 -2.16
CA GLU A 248 -5.92 -11.85 -1.28
C GLU A 248 -6.40 -12.63 -0.04
N THR A 249 -5.56 -13.55 0.47
CA THR A 249 -5.93 -14.43 1.59
C THR A 249 -4.73 -14.81 2.44
N VAL A 250 -4.97 -15.14 3.72
CA VAL A 250 -3.95 -15.70 4.63
C VAL A 250 -3.81 -17.22 4.49
N ILE A 251 -4.83 -17.89 3.92
CA ILE A 251 -4.93 -19.36 3.87
C ILE A 251 -3.75 -19.94 3.07
N GLY A 252 -3.02 -20.87 3.68
CA GLY A 252 -1.83 -21.51 3.10
C GLY A 252 -0.59 -20.60 3.03
N GLN A 253 -0.70 -19.38 3.54
CA GLN A 253 0.36 -18.37 3.48
C GLN A 253 0.88 -17.98 4.86
N THR A 254 0.07 -18.00 5.91
CA THR A 254 0.53 -17.67 7.28
C THR A 254 -0.40 -18.28 8.34
N GLU A 255 0.12 -18.51 9.54
CA GLU A 255 -0.64 -18.90 10.74
C GLU A 255 -0.82 -17.75 11.74
N HIS A 256 -0.22 -16.59 11.47
CA HIS A 256 -0.31 -15.41 12.35
C HIS A 256 -1.68 -14.75 12.35
N PHE A 257 -2.52 -15.07 11.37
CA PHE A 257 -3.80 -14.41 11.15
C PHE A 257 -4.88 -15.45 10.86
N ALA A 258 -6.04 -15.30 11.51
CA ALA A 258 -7.23 -16.10 11.25
C ALA A 258 -8.38 -15.18 10.81
N PRO A 259 -9.39 -15.69 10.06
CA PRO A 259 -10.57 -14.90 9.72
C PRO A 259 -11.22 -14.32 10.98
N SER A 260 -11.62 -13.04 10.92
CA SER A 260 -12.36 -12.40 12.01
C SER A 260 -13.80 -12.90 12.05
N GLU A 261 -14.27 -13.29 13.24
CA GLU A 261 -15.66 -13.70 13.48
C GLU A 261 -16.63 -12.50 13.45
N GLU A 262 -16.14 -11.32 13.81
CA GLU A 262 -16.94 -10.10 13.96
C GLU A 262 -16.94 -9.25 12.68
N TYR A 263 -15.80 -9.14 12.01
CA TYR A 263 -15.61 -8.30 10.81
C TYR A 263 -15.38 -9.18 9.58
N ARG A 264 -16.47 -9.55 8.90
CA ARG A 264 -16.40 -10.46 7.74
C ARG A 264 -15.49 -9.92 6.65
N GLY A 265 -14.52 -10.74 6.23
CA GLY A 265 -13.52 -10.37 5.20
C GLY A 265 -12.24 -9.78 5.78
N PHE A 266 -12.17 -9.57 7.10
CA PHE A 266 -10.96 -9.18 7.82
C PHE A 266 -10.32 -10.40 8.45
N TYR A 267 -9.07 -10.22 8.87
CA TYR A 267 -8.33 -11.20 9.64
C TYR A 267 -7.96 -10.61 11.00
N LYS A 268 -7.95 -11.44 12.03
CA LYS A 268 -7.53 -11.08 13.38
C LYS A 268 -6.14 -11.64 13.64
N ALA A 269 -5.29 -10.84 14.26
CA ALA A 269 -3.99 -11.30 14.71
C ALA A 269 -4.15 -12.37 15.80
N MET A 270 -3.63 -13.56 15.54
CA MET A 270 -3.54 -14.62 16.54
C MET A 270 -2.49 -14.19 17.55
N GLY A 271 -2.84 -14.17 18.84
CA GLY A 271 -1.84 -14.03 19.89
C GLY A 271 -0.77 -15.10 19.68
N SER A 272 0.50 -14.79 19.92
CA SER A 272 1.57 -15.79 19.82
C SER A 272 1.15 -17.02 20.61
N CYS A 273 0.82 -18.12 19.92
CA CYS A 273 0.79 -19.42 20.56
C CYS A 273 2.17 -19.56 21.19
N ALA A 274 2.24 -19.51 22.52
CA ALA A 274 3.40 -20.01 23.23
C ALA A 274 3.66 -21.39 22.64
N GLN A 275 4.85 -21.59 22.06
CA GLN A 275 5.28 -22.90 21.62
C GLN A 275 5.20 -23.82 22.84
N GLY A 276 4.11 -24.58 22.93
CA GLY A 276 3.96 -25.62 23.91
C GLY A 276 5.04 -26.64 23.63
N SER A 277 6.05 -26.65 24.50
CA SER A 277 6.99 -27.75 24.63
C SER A 277 6.17 -29.05 24.76
N PHE A 278 6.06 -29.79 23.66
CA PHE A 278 5.79 -31.22 23.75
C PHE A 278 7.08 -31.86 24.23
N ALA A 279 7.25 -31.88 25.56
CA ALA A 279 8.12 -32.84 26.19
C ALA A 279 7.54 -34.22 25.90
N ALA A 280 8.21 -34.97 25.02
CA ALA A 280 7.94 -36.37 24.81
C ALA A 280 8.27 -37.11 26.13
N THR A 281 7.23 -37.60 26.79
CA THR A 281 7.36 -38.68 27.77
C THR A 281 6.95 -39.95 27.04
N GLY A 282 7.93 -40.81 26.78
CA GLY A 282 7.80 -42.11 26.13
C GLY A 282 9.16 -42.78 26.07
#